data_AF-A0A9Q3YVF1-F1
#
_entry.id   AF-A0A9Q3YVF1-F1
#
_cell.length_a   1.000
_cell.length_b   1.000
_cell.length_c   1.000
_cell.angle_alpha   90.00
_cell.angle_beta   90.00
_cell.angle_gamma   90.00
#
_symmetry.space_group_name_H-M   'P 1'
#
loop_
_entity.id
_entity.type
_entity.pdbx_description
1 polymer ?
#
loop_
_entity_poly.entity_id
_entity_poly.type
_entity_poly.pdbx_seq_one_letter_code
_entity_poly.pdbx_strand_id
1 'polypeptide(L)'
;MLLCCTGDTLDSPNRNAFPKTKTELLSYPQGNEMFLIAREALKNVGKWDSTYKQLYDKNPNKFCRGYGIFQYDLQHFKTNPNYFLKKEWRNFEKCLNLLLQELIAAQQRTPRLKNKTILNSTEKVFTAIAYNRGSVNMDGDFKQGHKNISTGKYYGELISHSLKSHYFSFNKNSGFFFF
;
A
#
# COMPACT_ATOMS: atom_id res chain seq x y z
N MET A 1 -0.67 4.83 -15.34
CA MET A 1 -0.96 4.17 -14.06
C MET A 1 -0.13 4.74 -12.89
N LEU A 2 1.19 4.95 -13.02
CA LEU A 2 2.07 5.53 -11.97
C LEU A 2 1.74 6.97 -11.50
N LEU A 3 0.90 7.70 -12.23
CA LEU A 3 0.57 9.11 -11.96
C LEU A 3 -0.63 9.29 -10.99
N CYS A 4 -1.41 8.24 -10.78
CA CYS A 4 -2.67 8.31 -10.03
C CYS A 4 -2.49 7.78 -8.60
N CYS A 5 -3.32 8.28 -7.68
CA CYS A 5 -3.50 7.62 -6.40
C CYS A 5 -4.15 6.23 -6.62
N THR A 6 -3.91 5.30 -5.71
CA THR A 6 -4.32 3.89 -5.86
C THR A 6 -5.48 3.48 -4.95
N GLY A 7 -6.26 4.44 -4.45
CA GLY A 7 -7.67 4.15 -4.17
C GLY A 7 -8.18 4.22 -2.73
N ASP A 8 -7.36 4.50 -1.72
CA ASP A 8 -7.95 4.77 -0.39
C ASP A 8 -8.48 6.21 -0.29
N THR A 9 -9.74 6.35 0.13
CA THR A 9 -10.45 7.62 0.41
C THR A 9 -11.28 7.54 1.71
N LEU A 10 -11.02 6.54 2.55
CA LEU A 10 -11.76 6.28 3.79
C LEU A 10 -11.53 7.40 4.82
N ASP A 11 -12.58 7.82 5.50
CA ASP A 11 -12.49 8.72 6.65
C ASP A 11 -12.94 7.99 7.91
N SER A 12 -12.70 8.59 9.08
CA SER A 12 -13.36 8.20 10.33
C SER A 12 -14.88 8.06 10.12
N PRO A 13 -15.52 7.00 10.65
CA PRO A 13 -14.99 6.00 11.59
C PRO A 13 -14.24 4.83 10.94
N ASN A 14 -14.21 4.75 9.61
CA ASN A 14 -13.64 3.60 8.88
C ASN A 14 -12.11 3.70 8.67
N ARG A 15 -11.47 4.73 9.21
CA ARG A 15 -10.02 4.94 9.18
C ARG A 15 -9.49 5.36 10.55
N ASN A 16 -8.52 4.60 11.05
CA ASN A 16 -7.81 4.90 12.29
C ASN A 16 -6.44 5.56 12.08
N ALA A 17 -5.84 5.37 10.90
CA ALA A 17 -4.55 5.95 10.53
C ALA A 17 -4.66 7.45 10.25
N PHE A 18 -3.60 8.19 10.57
CA PHE A 18 -3.52 9.61 10.19
C PHE A 18 -3.57 9.78 8.66
N PRO A 19 -4.13 10.89 8.15
CA PRO A 19 -5.13 11.73 8.82
C PRO A 19 -6.48 11.02 8.79
N LYS A 20 -7.25 11.01 9.88
CA LYS A 20 -8.59 10.40 9.94
C LYS A 20 -9.64 11.23 9.20
N THR A 21 -9.41 12.53 9.09
CA THR A 21 -10.30 13.50 8.42
C THR A 21 -9.49 14.57 7.68
N LYS A 22 -10.15 15.36 6.83
CA LYS A 22 -9.55 16.57 6.23
C LYS A 22 -9.07 17.55 7.30
N THR A 23 -9.88 17.79 8.33
CA THR A 23 -9.54 18.74 9.41
C THR A 23 -8.23 18.35 10.10
N GLU A 24 -8.05 17.05 10.38
CA GLU A 24 -6.80 16.57 10.98
C GLU A 24 -5.59 16.79 10.04
N LEU A 25 -5.76 16.54 8.73
CA LEU A 25 -4.70 16.83 7.77
C LEU A 25 -4.35 18.32 7.77
N LEU A 26 -5.35 19.20 7.68
CA LEU A 26 -5.15 20.65 7.61
C LEU A 26 -4.50 21.23 8.88
N SER A 27 -4.68 20.57 10.03
CA SER A 27 -4.03 20.97 11.29
C SER A 27 -2.55 20.60 11.36
N TYR A 28 -2.05 19.75 10.45
CA TYR A 28 -0.65 19.34 10.42
C TYR A 28 0.19 20.31 9.56
N PRO A 29 1.48 20.51 9.88
CA PRO A 29 2.37 21.30 9.02
C PRO A 29 2.30 20.88 7.56
N GLN A 30 2.17 21.85 6.66
CA GLN A 30 2.02 21.64 5.20
C GLN A 30 0.77 20.81 4.81
N GLY A 31 -0.17 20.64 5.73
CA GLY A 31 -1.40 19.89 5.53
C GLY A 31 -2.31 20.45 4.44
N ASN A 32 -2.38 21.77 4.32
CA ASN A 32 -3.14 22.41 3.24
C ASN A 32 -2.58 22.09 1.85
N GLU A 33 -1.26 22.17 1.68
CA GLU A 33 -0.58 21.80 0.44
C GLU A 33 -0.81 20.31 0.11
N MET A 34 -0.66 19.45 1.11
CA MET A 34 -0.91 18.02 0.97
C MET A 34 -2.37 17.73 0.59
N PHE A 35 -3.34 18.43 1.19
CA PHE A 35 -4.75 18.26 0.85
C PHE A 35 -5.02 18.61 -0.63
N LEU A 36 -4.44 19.70 -1.14
CA LEU A 36 -4.59 20.09 -2.55
C LEU A 36 -4.02 19.03 -3.49
N ILE A 37 -2.83 18.52 -3.17
CA ILE A 37 -2.18 17.43 -3.90
C ILE A 37 -3.06 16.16 -3.89
N ALA A 38 -3.56 15.77 -2.73
CA ALA A 38 -4.39 14.58 -2.53
C ALA A 38 -5.74 14.68 -3.25
N ARG A 39 -6.31 15.89 -3.27
CA ARG A 39 -7.57 16.21 -3.94
C ARG A 39 -7.42 16.18 -5.46
N GLU A 40 -6.32 16.70 -5.98
CA GLU A 40 -5.98 16.62 -7.40
C GLU A 40 -5.67 15.16 -7.82
N ALA A 41 -5.05 14.37 -6.96
CA ALA A 41 -4.86 12.94 -7.22
C ALA A 41 -6.22 12.21 -7.35
N LEU A 42 -7.20 12.55 -6.50
CA LEU A 42 -8.57 12.00 -6.55
C LEU A 42 -9.28 12.36 -7.86
N LYS A 43 -9.16 13.63 -8.27
CA LYS A 43 -9.66 14.08 -9.57
C LYS A 43 -9.07 13.26 -10.72
N ASN A 44 -7.78 12.99 -10.68
CA ASN A 44 -7.06 12.31 -11.76
C ASN A 44 -7.42 10.83 -11.87
N VAL A 45 -7.61 10.11 -10.76
CA VAL A 45 -8.10 8.72 -10.82
C VAL A 45 -9.57 8.68 -11.27
N GLY A 46 -10.37 9.71 -10.95
CA GLY A 46 -11.75 9.85 -11.42
C GLY A 46 -11.90 9.95 -12.95
N LYS A 47 -10.81 10.14 -13.70
CA LYS A 47 -10.83 10.05 -15.18
C LYS A 47 -11.04 8.62 -15.68
N TRP A 48 -10.71 7.62 -14.85
CA TRP A 48 -10.72 6.20 -15.22
C TRP A 48 -11.74 5.39 -14.42
N ASP A 49 -12.18 5.91 -13.28
CA ASP A 49 -13.11 5.23 -12.39
C ASP A 49 -14.23 6.18 -11.93
N SER A 50 -15.47 5.83 -12.28
CA SER A 50 -16.67 6.63 -12.02
C SER A 50 -16.97 6.78 -10.53
N THR A 51 -16.58 5.82 -9.69
CA THR A 51 -16.73 5.89 -8.23
C THR A 51 -15.89 7.02 -7.67
N TYR A 52 -14.60 7.09 -8.06
CA TYR A 52 -13.74 8.18 -7.62
C TYR A 52 -14.13 9.51 -8.22
N LYS A 53 -14.64 9.52 -9.46
CA LYS A 53 -15.20 10.74 -10.07
C LYS A 53 -16.34 11.29 -9.22
N GLN A 54 -17.29 10.45 -8.83
CA GLN A 54 -18.41 10.86 -7.98
C GLN A 54 -17.94 11.32 -6.59
N LEU A 55 -16.96 10.64 -5.99
CA LEU A 55 -16.35 11.09 -4.74
C LEU A 55 -15.69 12.46 -4.87
N TYR A 56 -15.02 12.72 -6.00
CA TYR A 56 -14.49 14.04 -6.30
C TYR A 56 -15.63 15.06 -6.44
N ASP A 57 -16.59 14.85 -7.34
CA ASP A 57 -17.61 15.86 -7.65
C ASP A 57 -18.53 16.18 -6.46
N LYS A 58 -18.92 15.17 -5.68
CA LYS A 58 -19.96 15.32 -4.64
C LYS A 58 -19.41 15.62 -3.24
N ASN A 59 -18.17 15.23 -2.96
CA ASN A 59 -17.62 15.30 -1.60
C ASN A 59 -16.34 16.16 -1.55
N PRO A 60 -16.43 17.46 -1.24
CA PRO A 60 -15.27 18.36 -1.22
C PRO A 60 -14.24 18.03 -0.13
N ASN A 61 -14.62 17.22 0.85
CA ASN A 61 -13.74 16.78 1.92
C ASN A 61 -13.03 15.45 1.63
N LYS A 62 -13.36 14.77 0.52
CA LYS A 62 -12.71 13.52 0.12
C LYS A 62 -11.42 13.79 -0.66
N PHE A 63 -10.39 12.99 -0.38
CA PHE A 63 -9.08 13.08 -1.02
C PHE A 63 -8.39 11.71 -0.99
N CYS A 64 -7.38 11.50 -1.85
CA CYS A 64 -6.65 10.24 -1.88
C CYS A 64 -5.68 10.08 -0.70
N ARG A 65 -5.50 8.82 -0.30
CA ARG A 65 -4.67 8.44 0.84
C ARG A 65 -3.55 7.45 0.48
N GLY A 66 -3.69 6.69 -0.60
CA GLY A 66 -2.64 5.80 -1.11
C GLY A 66 -1.96 6.35 -2.37
N TYR A 67 -0.63 6.28 -2.42
CA TYR A 67 0.18 6.88 -3.50
C TYR A 67 1.15 5.88 -4.12
N GLY A 68 1.28 5.94 -5.45
CA GLY A 68 2.22 5.11 -6.21
C GLY A 68 1.75 3.66 -6.37
N ILE A 69 2.54 2.88 -7.11
CA ILE A 69 2.17 1.51 -7.48
C ILE A 69 1.98 0.55 -6.29
N PHE A 70 2.64 0.84 -5.15
CA PHE A 70 2.56 0.03 -3.94
C PHE A 70 1.65 0.63 -2.85
N GLN A 71 0.84 1.63 -3.20
CA GLN A 71 -0.13 2.27 -2.30
C GLN A 71 0.46 2.82 -0.99
N TYR A 72 1.58 3.54 -1.06
CA TYR A 72 2.20 4.12 0.13
C TYR A 72 1.23 5.10 0.83
N ASP A 73 0.85 4.77 2.07
CA ASP A 73 -0.27 5.41 2.77
C ASP A 73 0.10 6.78 3.36
N LEU A 74 -0.83 7.73 3.29
CA LEU A 74 -0.68 9.11 3.75
C LEU A 74 -0.38 9.24 5.25
N GLN A 75 -0.57 8.19 6.05
CA GLN A 75 -0.10 8.16 7.44
C GLN A 75 1.39 8.49 7.56
N HIS A 76 2.18 8.11 6.55
CA HIS A 76 3.61 8.36 6.50
C HIS A 76 3.95 9.82 6.18
N PHE A 77 2.98 10.70 5.90
CA PHE A 77 3.21 12.13 5.75
C PHE A 77 3.87 12.74 6.99
N LYS A 78 3.60 12.17 8.18
CA LYS A 78 4.22 12.59 9.44
C LYS A 78 5.74 12.36 9.49
N THR A 79 6.24 11.35 8.78
CA THR A 79 7.66 10.93 8.85
C THR A 79 8.40 11.10 7.52
N ASN A 80 7.66 11.24 6.42
CA ASN A 80 8.21 11.39 5.07
C ASN A 80 7.36 12.35 4.23
N PRO A 81 7.19 13.63 4.62
CA PRO A 81 6.34 14.57 3.91
C PRO A 81 6.84 14.86 2.49
N ASN A 82 8.16 14.88 2.30
CA ASN A 82 8.79 15.18 1.01
C ASN A 82 8.40 14.19 -0.10
N TYR A 83 8.23 12.90 0.24
CA TYR A 83 7.74 11.92 -0.73
C TYR A 83 6.43 12.37 -1.36
N PHE A 84 5.52 12.91 -0.54
CA PHE A 84 4.22 13.32 -1.00
C PHE A 84 4.24 14.71 -1.67
N LEU A 85 4.87 15.70 -1.03
CA LEU A 85 4.89 17.08 -1.56
C LEU A 85 5.63 17.16 -2.90
N LYS A 86 6.72 16.40 -3.06
CA LYS A 86 7.49 16.34 -4.31
C LYS A 86 6.94 15.31 -5.30
N LYS A 87 5.83 14.65 -4.98
CA LYS A 87 5.18 13.65 -5.83
C LYS A 87 6.12 12.50 -6.24
N GLU A 88 6.99 12.07 -5.33
CA GLU A 88 8.01 11.03 -5.59
C GLU A 88 7.40 9.67 -5.92
N TRP A 89 6.11 9.44 -5.64
CA TRP A 89 5.38 8.24 -6.07
C TRP A 89 5.31 8.06 -7.59
N ARG A 90 5.67 9.08 -8.37
CA ARG A 90 5.82 9.01 -9.82
C ARG A 90 7.12 8.33 -10.25
N ASN A 91 8.09 8.21 -9.34
CA ASN A 91 9.35 7.55 -9.57
C ASN A 91 9.27 6.10 -9.07
N PHE A 92 9.41 5.15 -9.99
CA PHE A 92 9.31 3.72 -9.68
C PHE A 92 10.39 3.24 -8.70
N GLU A 93 11.64 3.67 -8.88
CA GLU A 93 12.76 3.30 -8.00
C GLU A 93 12.51 3.79 -6.57
N LYS A 94 11.98 5.01 -6.41
CA LYS A 94 11.58 5.55 -5.10
C LYS A 94 10.48 4.69 -4.46
N CYS A 95 9.48 4.28 -5.23
CA CYS A 95 8.41 3.40 -4.75
C CYS A 95 8.96 2.04 -4.33
N LEU A 96 9.81 1.44 -5.16
CA LEU A 96 10.42 0.14 -4.88
C LEU A 96 11.29 0.19 -3.63
N ASN A 97 12.11 1.22 -3.47
CA ASN A 97 12.96 1.40 -2.30
C ASN A 97 12.13 1.51 -1.00
N LEU A 98 11.02 2.25 -1.02
CA LEU A 98 10.13 2.34 0.14
C LEU A 98 9.48 0.98 0.46
N LEU A 99 8.96 0.27 -0.55
CA LEU A 99 8.40 -1.07 -0.36
C LEU A 99 9.43 -2.02 0.28
N LEU A 100 10.66 -2.01 -0.23
CA LEU A 100 11.73 -2.84 0.32
C LEU A 100 12.03 -2.48 1.78
N GLN A 101 12.07 -1.19 2.13
CA GLN A 101 12.24 -0.75 3.52
C GLN A 101 11.10 -1.22 4.42
N GLU A 102 9.85 -1.19 3.96
CA GLU A 102 8.70 -1.67 4.73
C GLU A 102 8.71 -3.19 4.92
N LEU A 103 9.12 -3.95 3.90
CA LEU A 103 9.32 -5.39 3.99
C LEU A 103 10.46 -5.75 4.95
N ILE A 104 11.59 -5.02 4.90
CA ILE A 104 12.69 -5.19 5.85
C ILE A 104 12.20 -4.87 7.27
N ALA A 105 11.48 -3.77 7.46
CA ALA A 105 10.91 -3.43 8.77
C ALA A 105 9.93 -4.52 9.27
N ALA A 106 9.17 -5.15 8.37
CA ALA A 106 8.28 -6.28 8.68
C ALA A 106 9.03 -7.53 9.10
N GLN A 107 10.13 -7.83 8.42
CA GLN A 107 11.03 -8.90 8.81
C GLN A 107 11.65 -8.61 10.19
N GLN A 108 12.19 -7.42 10.42
CA GLN A 108 12.90 -7.07 11.65
C GLN A 108 11.98 -7.06 12.88
N ARG A 109 10.71 -6.67 12.73
CA ARG A 109 9.73 -6.74 13.82
C ARG A 109 9.22 -8.15 14.13
N THR A 110 9.51 -9.12 13.26
CA THR A 110 9.08 -10.52 13.45
C THR A 110 10.22 -11.29 14.15
N PRO A 111 10.10 -11.68 15.43
CA PRO A 111 11.24 -12.19 16.21
C PRO A 111 11.99 -13.36 15.57
N ARG A 112 11.27 -14.31 14.96
CA ARG A 112 11.85 -15.50 14.30
C ARG A 112 12.51 -15.20 12.93
N LEU A 113 12.30 -14.01 12.38
CA LEU A 113 12.83 -13.57 11.09
C LEU A 113 13.86 -12.43 11.22
N LYS A 114 13.93 -11.82 12.41
CA LYS A 114 14.86 -10.74 12.73
C LYS A 114 16.30 -11.13 12.38
N ASN A 115 17.03 -10.21 11.76
CA ASN A 115 18.43 -10.36 11.33
C ASN A 115 18.74 -11.50 10.33
N LYS A 116 17.75 -12.26 9.85
CA LYS A 116 18.00 -13.24 8.79
C LYS A 116 18.42 -12.55 7.49
N THR A 117 19.47 -13.05 6.86
CA THR A 117 19.98 -12.52 5.59
C THR A 117 19.37 -13.22 4.37
N ILE A 118 18.90 -14.46 4.55
CA ILE A 118 18.25 -15.27 3.52
C ILE A 118 16.94 -15.80 4.10
N LEU A 119 15.85 -15.62 3.36
CA LEU A 119 14.53 -16.13 3.70
C LEU A 119 14.13 -17.24 2.73
N ASN A 120 13.65 -18.37 3.26
CA ASN A 120 13.00 -19.40 2.45
C ASN A 120 11.58 -18.95 2.03
N SER A 121 10.92 -19.72 1.15
CA SER A 121 9.60 -19.36 0.60
C SER A 121 8.54 -19.14 1.69
N THR A 122 8.52 -19.97 2.74
CA THR A 122 7.58 -19.84 3.87
C THR A 122 7.84 -18.55 4.64
N GLU A 123 9.11 -18.24 4.91
CA GLU A 123 9.51 -17.02 5.61
C GLU A 123 9.21 -15.75 4.79
N LYS A 124 9.35 -15.80 3.46
CA LYS A 124 8.92 -14.71 2.56
C LYS A 124 7.42 -14.46 2.66
N VAL A 125 6.59 -15.51 2.70
CA VAL A 125 5.13 -15.38 2.90
C VAL A 125 4.83 -14.75 4.25
N PHE A 126 5.50 -15.20 5.33
CA PHE A 126 5.29 -14.62 6.65
C PHE A 126 5.74 -13.16 6.77
N THR A 127 6.85 -12.77 6.13
CA THR A 127 7.24 -11.36 6.01
C THR A 127 6.17 -10.55 5.28
N ALA A 128 5.61 -11.07 4.19
CA ALA A 128 4.54 -10.39 3.45
C ALA A 128 3.26 -10.25 4.29
N ILE A 129 2.88 -11.27 5.06
CA ILE A 129 1.75 -11.19 6.01
C ILE A 129 2.02 -10.13 7.08
N ALA A 130 3.24 -10.13 7.66
CA ALA A 130 3.64 -9.15 8.64
C ALA A 130 3.59 -7.73 8.07
N TYR A 131 4.02 -7.53 6.82
CA TYR A 131 3.88 -6.29 6.06
C TYR A 131 2.41 -5.87 5.93
N ASN A 132 1.53 -6.76 5.45
CA ASN A 132 0.13 -6.45 5.17
C ASN A 132 -0.70 -6.11 6.41
N ARG A 133 -0.55 -6.87 7.51
CA ARG A 133 -1.40 -6.71 8.72
C ARG A 133 -0.69 -6.03 9.89
N GLY A 134 0.62 -5.82 9.80
CA GLY A 134 1.46 -5.29 10.89
C GLY A 134 2.10 -6.36 11.78
N SER A 135 1.62 -7.61 11.78
CA SER A 135 2.17 -8.73 12.56
C SER A 135 1.96 -10.08 11.86
N VAL A 136 2.51 -11.17 12.35
CA VAL A 136 2.28 -12.51 11.79
C VAL A 136 2.24 -13.56 12.89
N ASN A 137 1.34 -14.54 12.79
CA ASN A 137 1.40 -15.75 13.59
C ASN A 137 2.31 -16.76 12.90
N MET A 138 3.53 -16.92 13.41
CA MET A 138 4.52 -17.85 12.87
C MET A 138 4.21 -19.33 13.15
N ASP A 139 3.27 -19.61 14.06
CA ASP A 139 2.79 -20.96 14.37
C ASP A 139 1.49 -21.31 13.61
N GLY A 140 0.97 -20.35 12.84
CA GLY A 140 -0.24 -20.51 12.02
C GLY A 140 0.05 -20.88 10.57
N ASP A 141 -1.02 -21.11 9.80
CA ASP A 141 -0.96 -21.32 8.36
C ASP A 141 -0.94 -19.99 7.58
N PHE A 142 -1.06 -20.05 6.25
CA PHE A 142 -1.08 -18.86 5.39
C PHE A 142 -2.45 -18.16 5.30
N LYS A 143 -3.47 -18.60 6.06
CA LYS A 143 -4.79 -17.94 6.12
C LYS A 143 -4.74 -16.68 7.01
N GLN A 144 -3.85 -15.76 6.67
CA GLN A 144 -3.59 -14.53 7.42
C GLN A 144 -3.54 -13.31 6.48
N GLY A 145 -3.85 -12.15 7.03
CA GLY A 145 -3.98 -10.88 6.28
C GLY A 145 -5.38 -10.66 5.72
N HIS A 146 -5.53 -9.72 4.79
CA HIS A 146 -6.82 -9.43 4.18
C HIS A 146 -7.41 -10.65 3.46
N LYS A 147 -8.70 -10.93 3.69
CA LYS A 147 -9.43 -11.99 3.00
C LYS A 147 -10.18 -11.41 1.80
N ASN A 148 -9.84 -11.88 0.60
CA ASN A 148 -10.61 -11.55 -0.59
C ASN A 148 -11.97 -12.25 -0.51
N ILE A 149 -13.05 -11.47 -0.46
CA ILE A 149 -14.41 -12.00 -0.29
C ILE A 149 -14.85 -12.79 -1.53
N SER A 150 -14.45 -12.36 -2.73
CA SER A 150 -14.86 -13.01 -4.00
C SER A 150 -14.22 -14.39 -4.19
N THR A 151 -12.96 -14.57 -3.77
CA THR A 151 -12.24 -15.85 -3.94
C THR A 151 -12.20 -16.69 -2.66
N GLY A 152 -12.54 -16.09 -1.51
CA GLY A 152 -12.40 -16.71 -0.19
C GLY A 152 -10.96 -16.85 0.31
N LYS A 153 -9.96 -16.44 -0.48
CA LYS A 153 -8.53 -16.59 -0.19
C LYS A 153 -7.98 -15.46 0.66
N TYR A 154 -7.07 -15.80 1.56
CA TYR A 154 -6.32 -14.83 2.35
C TYR A 154 -5.09 -14.34 1.60
N TYR A 155 -4.65 -13.11 1.92
CA TYR A 155 -3.44 -12.50 1.38
C TYR A 155 -2.23 -13.44 1.44
N GLY A 156 -1.98 -14.11 2.58
CA GLY A 156 -0.89 -15.06 2.72
C GLY A 156 -0.97 -16.25 1.74
N GLU A 157 -2.18 -16.77 1.48
CA GLU A 157 -2.39 -17.84 0.50
C GLU A 157 -2.06 -17.37 -0.93
N LEU A 158 -2.46 -16.15 -1.27
CA LEU A 158 -2.19 -15.56 -2.59
C LEU A 158 -0.70 -15.32 -2.82
N ILE A 159 0.03 -14.84 -1.81
CA ILE A 159 1.50 -14.70 -1.88
C ILE A 159 2.17 -16.07 -2.00
N SER A 160 1.74 -17.06 -1.21
CA SER A 160 2.28 -18.42 -1.30
C SER A 160 2.10 -19.01 -2.69
N HIS A 161 0.90 -18.84 -3.27
CA HIS A 161 0.60 -19.31 -4.63
C HIS A 161 1.44 -18.58 -5.68
N SER A 162 1.58 -17.26 -5.55
CA SER A 162 2.38 -16.45 -6.47
C SER A 162 3.85 -16.86 -6.44
N LEU A 163 4.45 -17.00 -5.26
CA LEU A 163 5.84 -17.43 -5.13
C LEU A 163 6.06 -18.81 -5.73
N LYS A 164 5.14 -19.76 -5.55
CA LYS A 164 5.23 -21.10 -6.16
C LYS A 164 5.12 -21.07 -7.67
N SER A 165 4.22 -20.24 -8.21
CA SER A 165 3.98 -20.15 -9.66
C SER A 165 5.15 -19.51 -10.42
N HIS A 166 5.90 -18.62 -9.77
CA HIS A 166 7.10 -18.00 -10.35
C HIS A 166 8.37 -18.87 -10.27
N TYR A 167 8.28 -20.07 -9.67
CA TYR A 167 9.32 -21.10 -9.81
C TYR A 167 9.20 -21.94 -11.10
N PHE A 168 8.25 -21.63 -11.99
CA PHE A 168 8.19 -22.19 -13.35
C PHE A 168 8.64 -21.16 -14.41
N SER A 169 9.81 -21.41 -14.98
CA SER A 169 10.36 -20.89 -16.26
C SER A 169 10.31 -19.37 -16.50
N PHE A 170 11.47 -18.72 -16.39
CA PHE A 170 11.75 -17.46 -17.08
C PHE A 170 11.72 -17.71 -18.61
N ASN A 171 10.59 -17.44 -19.26
CA ASN A 171 10.54 -17.28 -20.71
C ASN A 171 10.48 -15.79 -21.02
N LYS A 172 11.40 -15.29 -21.85
CA LYS A 172 11.72 -13.86 -22.09
C LYS A 172 10.57 -13.00 -22.64
N ASN A 173 9.36 -13.53 -22.82
CA ASN A 173 8.30 -12.92 -23.62
C ASN A 173 6.98 -12.63 -22.89
N SER A 174 6.87 -12.82 -21.58
CA SER A 174 5.62 -12.56 -20.87
C SER A 174 5.80 -11.54 -19.77
N GLY A 175 5.67 -10.26 -20.14
CA GLY A 175 5.53 -9.18 -19.18
C GLY A 175 4.26 -9.38 -18.36
N PHE A 176 4.41 -9.73 -17.09
CA PHE A 176 3.33 -9.74 -16.12
C PHE A 176 3.75 -8.95 -14.87
N PHE A 177 2.96 -7.92 -14.57
CA PHE A 177 2.93 -7.25 -13.28
C PHE A 177 1.72 -7.79 -12.52
N PHE A 178 1.92 -8.25 -11.28
CA PHE A 178 0.81 -8.58 -10.37
C PHE A 178 0.38 -7.34 -9.58
N PHE A 179 -0.95 -7.16 -9.47
CA PHE A 179 -1.63 -6.31 -8.48
C PHE A 179 -1.88 -7.09 -7.20
#